data_AF-A0A7S0QG82-F1
#
_entry.id   AF-A0A7S0QG82-F1
#
_cell.length_a   1.000
_cell.length_b   1.000
_cell.length_c   1.000
_cell.angle_alpha   90.00
_cell.angle_beta   90.00
_cell.angle_gamma   90.00
#
_symmetry.space_group_name_H-M   'P 1'
#
loop_
_entity.id
_entity.type
_entity.pdbx_description
1 polymer ?
#
loop_
_entity_poly.entity_id
_entity_poly.type
_entity_poly.pdbx_seq_one_letter_code
_entity_poly.pdbx_strand_id
1 'polypeptide(L)'
;VVLASHLGRPDGKVNAKYSLAPVATALEKILSKPVIFLNGCVGPEVEAATADPAPGSVILLENVRFHIEEEGKDEAKNKADPAKVKEFRASLRKHADIFVSDAFGT
;
A
#
# COMPACT_ATOMS: atom_id res chain seq x y z
N VAL A 1 -11.84 -2.08 -6.11
CA VAL A 1 -11.36 -2.41 -4.75
C VAL A 1 -9.86 -2.19 -4.72
N VAL A 2 -9.38 -1.37 -3.79
CA VAL A 2 -7.94 -1.13 -3.58
C VAL A 2 -7.54 -1.85 -2.29
N LEU A 3 -6.52 -2.69 -2.37
CA LEU A 3 -5.97 -3.46 -1.28
C LEU A 3 -4.62 -2.86 -0.89
N ALA A 4 -4.41 -2.67 0.41
CA ALA A 4 -3.15 -2.22 0.99
C ALA A 4 -2.77 -3.18 2.12
N SER A 5 -1.48 -3.50 2.23
CA SER A 5 -0.97 -4.38 3.27
C SER A 5 0.53 -4.15 3.48
N HIS A 6 1.10 -4.83 4.45
CA HIS A 6 2.53 -4.86 4.68
C HIS A 6 3.05 -6.30 4.74
N LEU A 7 4.34 -6.47 4.48
CA LEU A 7 5.04 -7.73 4.63
C LEU A 7 6.37 -7.52 5.34
N GLY A 8 6.62 -8.31 6.39
CA GLY A 8 7.87 -8.27 7.15
C GLY A 8 8.10 -6.93 7.87
N ARG A 9 9.40 -6.60 8.05
CA ARG A 9 9.89 -5.36 8.66
C ARG A 9 10.92 -4.73 7.73
N PRO A 10 10.48 -3.89 6.79
CA PRO A 10 11.36 -3.16 5.87
C PRO A 10 11.86 -1.82 6.44
N ASP A 11 11.37 -1.39 7.61
CA ASP A 11 11.84 -0.21 8.35
C ASP A 11 11.88 1.08 7.50
N GLY A 12 10.84 1.31 6.70
CA GLY A 12 10.71 2.51 5.88
C GLY A 12 11.61 2.54 4.64
N LYS A 13 12.13 1.37 4.21
CA LYS A 13 12.99 1.26 3.03
C LYS A 13 12.45 0.23 2.03
N VAL A 14 12.55 0.56 0.75
CA VAL A 14 12.19 -0.37 -0.32
C VAL A 14 13.13 -1.58 -0.28
N ASN A 15 12.54 -2.78 -0.19
CA ASN A 15 13.29 -4.03 -0.18
C ASN A 15 12.54 -5.11 -0.98
N ALA A 16 13.13 -5.56 -2.08
CA ALA A 16 12.53 -6.56 -2.97
C ALA A 16 12.12 -7.86 -2.25
N LYS A 17 12.81 -8.24 -1.16
CA LYS A 17 12.45 -9.40 -0.34
C LYS A 17 11.05 -9.29 0.27
N TYR A 18 10.61 -8.07 0.55
CA TYR A 18 9.34 -7.77 1.22
C TYR A 18 8.31 -7.14 0.27
N SER A 19 8.51 -7.23 -1.05
CA SER A 19 7.52 -6.78 -2.03
C SER A 19 6.27 -7.66 -2.00
N LEU A 20 5.11 -7.05 -2.26
CA LEU A 20 3.83 -7.73 -2.40
C LEU A 20 3.55 -8.23 -3.83
N ALA A 21 4.45 -8.02 -4.78
CA ALA A 21 4.28 -8.51 -6.16
C ALA A 21 3.98 -10.03 -6.26
N PRO A 22 4.62 -10.93 -5.47
CA PRO A 22 4.26 -12.34 -5.46
C PRO A 22 2.84 -12.59 -4.92
N VAL A 23 2.37 -11.74 -4.00
CA VAL A 23 1.02 -11.83 -3.41
C VAL A 23 -0.03 -11.45 -4.44
N ALA A 24 0.21 -10.42 -5.27
CA ALA A 24 -0.69 -10.07 -6.38
C ALA A 24 -0.90 -11.28 -7.32
N THR A 25 0.19 -11.96 -7.67
CA THR A 25 0.15 -13.15 -8.55
C THR A 25 -0.60 -14.32 -7.91
N ALA A 26 -0.44 -14.53 -6.60
CA ALA A 26 -1.19 -15.56 -5.89
C ALA A 26 -2.69 -15.21 -5.79
N LEU A 27 -3.01 -13.96 -5.49
CA LEU A 27 -4.37 -13.47 -5.36
C LEU A 27 -5.14 -13.56 -6.69
N GLU A 28 -4.50 -13.20 -7.80
CA GLU A 28 -5.07 -13.33 -9.15
C GLU A 28 -5.54 -14.76 -9.45
N LYS A 29 -4.73 -15.76 -9.06
CA LYS A 29 -5.09 -17.19 -9.20
C LYS A 29 -6.27 -17.59 -8.34
N ILE A 30 -6.32 -17.14 -7.09
CA ILE A 30 -7.39 -17.48 -6.14
C ILE A 30 -8.71 -16.84 -6.57
N LEU A 31 -8.67 -15.57 -6.98
CA LEU A 31 -9.86 -14.84 -7.44
C LEU A 31 -10.31 -15.23 -8.85
N SER A 32 -9.45 -15.93 -9.62
CA SER A 32 -9.67 -16.19 -11.05
C SER A 32 -9.96 -14.91 -11.82
N LYS A 33 -9.23 -13.84 -11.48
CA LYS A 33 -9.47 -12.47 -11.96
C LYS A 33 -8.18 -11.66 -11.95
N PRO A 34 -7.93 -10.80 -12.96
CA PRO A 34 -6.76 -9.93 -12.98
C PRO A 34 -6.63 -9.08 -11.71
N VAL A 35 -5.42 -9.05 -11.14
CA VAL A 35 -5.06 -8.15 -10.05
C VAL A 35 -4.01 -7.17 -10.54
N ILE A 36 -4.36 -5.89 -10.54
CA ILE A 36 -3.43 -4.82 -10.94
C ILE A 36 -2.50 -4.55 -9.77
N PHE A 37 -1.21 -4.79 -9.95
CA PHE A 37 -0.19 -4.47 -8.96
C PHE A 37 0.45 -3.12 -9.26
N LEU A 38 0.53 -2.25 -8.24
CA LEU A 38 1.21 -0.95 -8.33
C LEU A 38 2.50 -0.98 -7.52
N ASN A 39 3.61 -0.49 -8.09
CA ASN A 39 4.93 -0.47 -7.45
C ASN A 39 5.08 0.57 -6.32
N GLY A 40 3.98 1.14 -5.86
CA GLY A 40 3.92 2.11 -4.78
C GLY A 40 2.55 2.08 -4.11
N CYS A 41 2.44 2.74 -2.96
CA CYS A 41 1.18 2.88 -2.23
C CYS A 41 0.68 4.31 -2.12
N VAL A 42 1.46 5.29 -2.59
CA VAL A 42 1.15 6.72 -2.57
C VAL A 42 1.80 7.40 -3.77
N GLY A 43 1.40 8.64 -4.06
CA GLY A 43 1.99 9.47 -5.12
C GLY A 43 1.14 9.52 -6.40
N PRO A 44 1.48 10.44 -7.33
CA PRO A 44 0.58 10.83 -8.42
C PRO A 44 0.23 9.68 -9.37
N GLU A 45 1.17 8.78 -9.66
CA GLU A 45 0.92 7.63 -10.54
C GLU A 45 -0.05 6.62 -9.90
N VAL A 46 0.10 6.35 -8.61
CA VAL A 46 -0.75 5.42 -7.84
C VAL A 46 -2.14 6.02 -7.65
N GLU A 47 -2.20 7.31 -7.32
CA GLU A 47 -3.45 8.06 -7.21
C GLU A 47 -4.23 8.06 -8.54
N ALA A 48 -3.55 8.32 -9.67
CA ALA A 48 -4.18 8.29 -10.99
C ALA A 48 -4.72 6.89 -11.35
N ALA A 49 -3.96 5.84 -11.07
CA ALA A 49 -4.37 4.46 -11.35
C ALA A 49 -5.59 3.99 -10.52
N THR A 50 -5.84 4.63 -9.38
CA THR A 50 -6.94 4.28 -8.46
C THR A 50 -8.12 5.24 -8.54
N ALA A 51 -8.01 6.36 -9.25
CA ALA A 51 -9.04 7.40 -9.30
C ALA A 51 -10.32 6.98 -10.04
N ASP A 52 -10.19 6.26 -11.16
CA ASP A 52 -11.35 5.78 -11.94
C ASP A 52 -11.04 4.44 -12.63
N PRO A 53 -10.82 3.36 -11.86
CA PRO A 53 -10.58 2.05 -12.44
C PRO A 53 -11.88 1.44 -12.93
N ALA A 54 -11.80 0.61 -13.99
CA ALA A 54 -12.97 -0.10 -14.52
C ALA A 54 -13.76 -0.81 -13.41
N PRO A 55 -15.11 -0.83 -13.45
CA PRO A 55 -15.92 -1.46 -12.42
C PRO A 55 -15.50 -2.90 -12.15
N GLY A 56 -15.35 -3.22 -10.86
CA GLY A 56 -14.88 -4.52 -10.42
C GLY A 56 -13.36 -4.66 -10.37
N SER A 57 -12.54 -3.72 -10.86
CA SER A 57 -11.07 -3.82 -10.77
C SER A 57 -10.59 -4.12 -9.35
N VAL A 58 -9.59 -5.00 -9.23
CA VAL A 58 -8.88 -5.31 -7.99
C VAL A 58 -7.46 -4.79 -8.14
N ILE A 59 -7.06 -3.87 -7.27
CA ILE A 59 -5.75 -3.23 -7.28
C ILE A 59 -5.05 -3.56 -5.98
N LEU A 60 -3.82 -4.07 -6.03
CA LEU A 60 -2.96 -4.27 -4.86
C LEU A 60 -1.83 -3.24 -4.90
N LEU A 61 -1.75 -2.42 -3.85
CA LEU A 61 -0.66 -1.48 -3.63
C LEU A 61 0.60 -2.20 -3.14
N GLU A 62 1.76 -1.60 -3.35
CA GLU A 62 3.01 -2.09 -2.75
C GLU A 62 3.00 -1.92 -1.21
N ASN A 63 3.90 -2.64 -0.55
CA ASN A 63 4.08 -2.70 0.89
C ASN A 63 4.11 -1.29 1.55
N VAL A 64 3.11 -1.00 2.38
CA VAL A 64 2.97 0.31 3.03
C VAL A 64 4.13 0.63 3.98
N ARG A 65 4.79 -0.38 4.56
CA ARG A 65 5.96 -0.19 5.44
C ARG A 65 7.24 0.17 4.70
N PHE A 66 7.24 0.22 3.36
CA PHE A 66 8.34 0.85 2.61
C PHE A 66 8.41 2.36 2.84
N HIS A 67 7.38 2.95 3.45
CA HIS A 67 7.34 4.34 3.88
C HIS A 67 7.48 4.42 5.40
N ILE A 68 8.46 5.18 5.90
CA ILE A 68 8.66 5.40 7.34
C ILE A 68 7.42 6.04 7.98
N GLU A 69 6.64 6.78 7.18
CA GLU A 69 5.41 7.45 7.57
C GLU A 69 4.30 6.50 8.04
N GLU A 70 4.34 5.23 7.64
CA GLU A 70 3.39 4.19 8.07
C GLU A 70 3.59 3.83 9.56
N GLU A 71 4.82 3.45 9.94
CA GLU A 71 5.13 3.07 11.33
C GLU A 71 5.47 4.29 12.22
N GLY A 72 5.68 5.46 11.58
CA GLY A 72 6.03 6.71 12.23
C GLY A 72 7.45 6.77 12.79
N LYS A 73 8.24 5.71 12.59
CA LYS A 73 9.64 5.59 13.01
C LYS A 73 10.38 4.52 12.21
N ASP A 74 11.71 4.62 12.18
CA ASP A 74 12.58 3.57 11.64
C ASP A 74 13.08 2.61 12.75
N GLU A 75 13.90 1.63 12.36
CA GLU A 75 14.55 0.67 13.26
C GLU A 75 15.39 1.36 14.36
N ALA A 76 16.03 2.48 14.02
CA ALA A 76 16.83 3.30 14.92
C ALA A 76 15.96 4.22 15.83
N LYS A 77 14.63 4.13 15.75
CA LYS A 77 13.65 4.94 16.47
C LYS A 77 13.68 6.43 16.13
N ASN A 78 14.25 6.80 14.98
CA ASN A 78 14.09 8.15 14.45
C ASN A 78 12.64 8.34 14.05
N LYS A 79 12.02 9.42 14.51
CA LYS A 79 10.62 9.71 14.19
C LYS A 79 10.48 10.22 12.76
N ALA A 80 9.44 9.77 12.07
CA ALA A 80 9.02 10.37 10.82
C ALA A 80 8.60 11.84 11.04
N ASP A 81 8.84 12.68 10.03
CA ASP A 81 8.38 14.07 10.03
C ASP A 81 6.84 14.11 10.09
N PRO A 82 6.24 14.76 11.09
CA PRO A 82 4.78 14.88 11.20
C PRO A 82 4.10 15.45 9.95
N ALA A 83 4.75 16.36 9.23
CA ALA A 83 4.21 16.91 7.99
C ALA A 83 4.14 15.84 6.89
N LYS A 84 5.20 15.03 6.74
CA LYS A 84 5.23 13.92 5.78
C LYS A 84 4.24 12.82 6.12
N VAL A 85 4.06 12.51 7.42
CA VAL A 85 3.02 11.57 7.87
C VAL A 85 1.63 12.07 7.48
N LYS A 86 1.37 13.37 7.59
CA LYS A 86 0.10 13.97 7.17
C LYS A 86 -0.10 13.85 5.65
N GLU A 87 0.92 14.13 4.86
CA GLU A 87 0.90 13.99 3.40
C GLU A 87 0.69 12.54 2.96
N PHE A 88 1.39 11.59 3.58
CA PHE A 88 1.24 10.15 3.33
C PHE A 88 -0.20 9.69 3.58
N ARG A 89 -0.76 10.05 4.75
CA ARG A 89 -2.17 9.75 5.08
C ARG A 89 -3.16 10.44 4.14
N ALA A 90 -2.84 11.63 3.63
CA ALA A 90 -3.68 12.32 2.67
C ALA A 90 -3.67 11.61 1.31
N SER A 91 -2.51 11.11 0.88
CA SER A 91 -2.39 10.31 -0.35
C SER A 91 -3.15 8.99 -0.25
N LEU A 92 -2.97 8.23 0.85
CA LEU A 92 -3.69 6.97 1.07
C LEU A 92 -5.22 7.14 1.05
N ARG A 93 -5.73 8.25 1.60
CA ARG A 93 -7.17 8.56 1.59
C ARG A 93 -7.75 8.77 0.19
N LYS A 94 -6.95 9.17 -0.80
CA LYS A 94 -7.44 9.41 -2.16
C LYS A 94 -7.78 8.13 -2.91
N HIS A 95 -7.34 6.97 -2.43
CA HIS A 95 -7.56 5.70 -3.12
C HIS A 95 -8.98 5.14 -2.98
N ALA A 96 -9.78 5.64 -2.03
CA ALA A 96 -11.10 5.08 -1.76
C ALA A 96 -12.02 6.05 -1.03
N ASP A 97 -13.31 5.96 -1.34
CA ASP A 97 -14.38 6.66 -0.62
C ASP A 97 -14.76 5.97 0.70
N ILE A 98 -14.56 4.66 0.77
CA ILE A 98 -14.93 3.80 1.91
C ILE A 98 -13.71 3.00 2.35
N PHE A 99 -13.46 2.98 3.66
CA PHE A 99 -12.39 2.20 4.28
C PHE A 99 -12.95 0.97 4.99
N VAL A 100 -12.34 -0.19 4.74
CA VAL A 100 -12.63 -1.46 5.43
C VAL A 100 -11.32 -1.96 6.03
N SER A 101 -11.31 -2.23 7.33
CA SER A 101 -10.17 -2.81 8.02
C SER A 101 -10.42 -4.30 8.26
N ASP A 102 -9.61 -5.14 7.61
CA ASP A 102 -9.62 -6.60 7.78
C ASP A 102 -8.21 -7.12 8.11
N ALA A 103 -7.56 -6.46 9.08
CA ALA A 103 -6.16 -6.70 9.43
C ALA A 103 -5.92 -6.55 10.94
N PHE A 104 -6.68 -7.28 11.76
CA PHE A 104 -6.69 -7.15 13.22
C PHE A 104 -5.30 -7.22 13.89
N GLY A 105 -4.35 -7.98 13.33
CA GLY A 105 -3.02 -8.17 13.90
C GLY A 105 -2.00 -7.07 13.60
N THR A 106 -2.42 -5.94 13.02
CA THR A 106 -1.55 -4.87 12.51
C THR A 106 -1.16 -3.86 13.58
#